data_AF-A0A920MA40-F1
#
_entry.id   AF-A0A920MA40-F1
#
_cell.length_a   1.000
_cell.length_b   1.000
_cell.length_c   1.000
_cell.angle_alpha   90.00
_cell.angle_beta   90.00
_cell.angle_gamma   90.00
#
_symmetry.space_group_name_H-M   'P 1'
#
loop_
_entity.id
_entity.type
_entity.pdbx_description
1 polymer ?
#
loop_
_entity_poly.entity_id
_entity_poly.type
_entity_poly.pdbx_seq_one_letter_code
_entity_poly.pdbx_strand_id
1 'polypeptide(L)' 'MVVIRLSRSGAKKNPYYFITVADSRNARDGLLLKDLVFTILQLKAKKKHYV' A
#
# COMPACT_ATOMS: atom_id res chain seq x y z
N MET A 1 -1.59 -0.42 16.90
CA MET A 1 -1.45 -1.90 16.83
C MET A 1 -0.80 -2.25 15.50
N VAL A 2 -0.04 -3.34 15.38
CA VAL A 2 0.51 -3.76 14.08
C VAL A 2 -0.59 -4.41 13.24
N VAL A 3 -0.75 -3.96 12.00
CA VAL A 3 -1.75 -4.45 11.04
C VAL A 3 -1.11 -4.76 9.70
N ILE A 4 -1.69 -5.72 8.98
CA ILE A 4 -1.40 -5.94 7.56
C ILE A 4 -2.33 -5.05 6.76
N ARG A 5 -1.78 -4.17 5.92
CA ARG A 5 -2.54 -3.19 5.12
C ARG A 5 -1.92 -3.01 3.73
N LEU A 6 -2.68 -2.39 2.83
CA LEU A 6 -2.21 -2.06 1.49
C LEU A 6 -1.70 -0.62 1.44
N SER A 7 -0.42 -0.44 1.08
CA SER A 7 0.14 0.88 0.71
C SER A 7 -0.16 1.16 -0.75
N ARG A 8 -0.57 2.39 -1.09
CA ARG A 8 -0.95 2.77 -2.45
C ARG A 8 0.17 3.59 -3.11
N SER A 9 0.57 3.17 -4.29
CA SER A 9 1.43 3.92 -5.20
C SER A 9 0.83 3.96 -6.61
N GLY A 10 1.56 4.50 -7.58
CA GLY A 10 1.13 4.61 -8.98
C GLY A 10 0.35 5.89 -9.31
N ALA A 11 -0.30 5.90 -10.47
CA ALA A 11 -0.92 7.09 -11.05
C ALA A 11 -2.45 7.14 -10.81
N LYS A 12 -3.04 8.32 -11.02
CA LYS A 12 -4.51 8.49 -11.00
C LYS A 12 -5.13 7.56 -12.06
N LYS A 13 -6.12 6.75 -11.66
CA LYS A 13 -6.74 5.67 -12.47
C LYS A 13 -5.81 4.50 -12.85
N ASN A 14 -4.61 4.41 -12.29
CA ASN A 14 -3.72 3.25 -12.41
C ASN A 14 -2.86 3.04 -11.14
N PRO A 15 -3.48 2.68 -9.99
CA PRO A 15 -2.74 2.46 -8.75
C PRO A 15 -2.02 1.10 -8.72
N TYR A 16 -0.92 1.05 -7.99
CA TYR A 16 -0.23 -0.16 -7.55
C TYR A 16 -0.37 -0.29 -6.04
N TYR A 17 -0.42 -1.51 -5.53
CA TYR A 17 -0.58 -1.77 -4.10
C TYR A 17 0.54 -2.65 -3.55
N PHE A 18 1.01 -2.33 -2.34
CA PHE A 18 1.98 -3.14 -1.60
C PHE A 18 1.33 -3.76 -0.39
N ILE A 19 1.56 -5.05 -0.20
CA ILE A 19 1.22 -5.69 1.08
C ILE A 19 2.28 -5.23 2.09
N THR A 20 1.84 -4.48 3.08
CA THR A 20 2.70 -3.84 4.07
C THR A 20 2.23 -4.21 5.47
N VAL A 21 3.16 -4.59 6.34
CA VAL A 21 2.90 -4.75 7.78
C VAL A 21 3.39 -3.48 8.48
N ALA A 22 2.49 -2.78 9.18
CA ALA A 22 2.79 -1.50 9.84
C ALA A 22 1.87 -1.22 11.04
N ASP A 23 2.28 -0.36 11.97
CA ASP A 23 1.38 0.13 13.02
C ASP A 23 0.23 0.97 12.43
N SER A 24 -1.00 0.70 12.87
CA SER A 24 -2.24 1.38 12.49
C SER A 24 -2.20 2.90 12.70
N ARG A 25 -1.36 3.39 13.62
CA ARG A 25 -1.19 4.82 13.91
C ARG A 25 -0.45 5.58 12.82
N ASN A 26 0.23 4.88 11.90
CA ASN A 26 1.03 5.51 10.86
C ASN A 26 0.19 5.88 9.63
N ALA A 27 0.55 6.97 8.95
CA ALA A 27 -0.07 7.35 7.68
C ALA A 27 0.02 6.20 6.65
N ARG A 28 -1.00 6.05 5.79
CA ARG A 28 -1.12 4.91 4.85
C ARG A 28 0.07 4.82 3.88
N ASP A 29 0.44 5.97 3.31
CA ASP A 29 1.42 6.09 2.22
C ASP A 29 2.64 6.96 2.64
N GLY A 30 2.86 7.14 3.96
CA GLY A 30 3.83 8.10 4.51
C GLY A 30 5.30 7.68 4.42
N LEU A 31 6.18 8.70 4.41
CA LEU A 31 7.65 8.62 4.28
C LEU A 31 8.28 7.68 5.32
N LEU A 32 8.68 6.48 4.88
CA LEU A 32 9.82 5.59 5.17
C LEU A 32 10.68 5.70 6.46
N LEU A 33 10.35 6.48 7.49
CA LEU A 33 11.24 6.72 8.64
C LEU A 33 10.58 6.45 10.00
N LYS A 34 9.80 5.36 10.13
CA LYS A 34 9.36 4.84 11.44
C LYS A 34 9.37 3.32 11.47
N ASP A 35 10.54 2.78 11.79
CA ASP A 35 10.93 1.54 12.49
C ASP A 35 10.28 0.17 12.21
N LEU A 36 9.18 0.04 11.46
CA LEU A 36 8.60 -1.29 11.20
C LEU A 36 7.66 -1.29 9.98
N VAL A 37 8.20 -1.00 8.80
CA VAL A 37 7.49 -1.14 7.53
C VAL A 37 8.21 -2.17 6.69
N PHE A 38 7.61 -3.36 6.54
CA PHE A 38 8.11 -4.42 5.66
C PHE A 38 7.14 -4.62 4.50
N THR A 39 7.64 -4.49 3.26
CA THR A 39 6.87 -4.71 2.04
C THR A 39 7.27 -6.05 1.44
N ILE A 40 6.30 -6.96 1.34
CA ILE A 40 6.52 -8.33 0.87
C ILE A 40 6.24 -8.52 -0.62
N LEU A 41 5.27 -7.80 -1.19
CA LEU A 41 4.84 -8.04 -2.57
C LEU A 41 4.16 -6.84 -3.23
N GLN A 42 4.36 -6.74 -4.55
CA GLN A 42 3.82 -5.72 -5.44
C GLN A 42 2.61 -6.27 -6.21
N LEU A 43 1.45 -5.61 -6.11
CA LEU A 43 0.22 -5.99 -6.80
C LEU A 43 -0.18 -4.92 -7.82
N LYS A 44 -0.43 -5.33 -9.07
CA LYS A 44 -0.98 -4.46 -10.11
C LYS A 44 -2.50 -4.45 -10.06
N ALA A 45 -3.10 -3.26 -10.00
CA ALA A 45 -4.54 -3.13 -10.18
C ALA A 45 -4.89 -3.38 -11.65
N LYS A 46 -5.76 -4.36 -11.92
CA LYS A 46 -6.32 -4.57 -13.27
C LYS A 46 -7.47 -3.58 -13.51
N LYS A 47 -7.47 -2.90 -14.67
CA LYS A 47 -8.61 -2.07 -15.10
C LYS A 47 -9.83 -2.97 -15.31
N LYS A 48 -10.89 -2.74 -14.53
CA LYS A 48 -12.20 -3.33 -14.78
C LYS A 48 -12.94 -2.40 -15.72
N HIS A 49 -13.09 -2.80 -16.98
CA HIS A 49 -13.98 -2.13 -17.93
C HIS A 49 -15.40 -2.47 -17.53
N TYR A 50 -16.08 -1.54 -16.85
CA TYR A 50 -17.53 -1.60 -16.72
C TYR A 50 -18.10 -1.04 -18.02
N VAL A 51 -18.63 -1.94 -18.85
CA VAL A 51 -19.45 -1.62 -20.03
C VAL A 51 -20.82 -1.19 -19.56
#